data_AF-A0A6A6N6I9-F1
#
_entry.id   AF-A0A6A6N6I9-F1
#
_cell.length_a   1.000
_cell.length_b   1.000
_cell.length_c   1.000
_cell.angle_alpha   90.00
_cell.angle_beta   90.00
_cell.angle_gamma   90.00
#
_symmetry.space_group_name_H-M   'P 1'
#
loop_
_entity.id
_entity.type
_entity.pdbx_description
1 polymer ?
#
loop_
_entity_poly.entity_id
_entity_poly.type
_entity_poly.pdbx_seq_one_letter_code
_entity_poly.pdbx_strand_id
1 'polypeptide(L)'
;MTKYRMMGLKALVLDGLPKVIHKPREITMSEWNAKELTIEQIEYACLDAFVSLELGIFLSKHRREIIQYLENTSPKKIVNLTLESDQTTNDSEQLDDELNLRQSFGEYEEEESSARSCEVNFGRGNKSIQTNIDIRHFTFLELLIVKEQLRKIAKGEYTTPIIERRKLGTIVFAAINLPVPEICSSLDNLAQKNPKVEAFLQDKHLEHNLKKTHLTLAHKRSHGVTAVASYGLFLNQKVPVELTALLFTDKMAALEAQPGSVDGEKIVSKNEWPHATIWTAEGVAPKEANTLPRLFSEGKATRVEFSPPITISGTVQFY
;
A
#
# COMPACT_ATOMS: atom_id res chain seq x y z
N MET A 1 13.72 9.50 -19.51
CA MET A 1 12.55 9.15 -18.68
C MET A 1 11.30 8.73 -19.48
N THR A 2 11.43 8.37 -20.77
CA THR A 2 10.29 8.07 -21.68
C THR A 2 10.05 6.57 -21.93
N LYS A 3 11.03 5.69 -21.66
CA LYS A 3 10.98 4.25 -22.00
C LYS A 3 9.82 3.48 -21.34
N TYR A 4 9.60 3.69 -20.06
CA TYR A 4 8.60 2.95 -19.27
C TYR A 4 7.16 3.43 -19.46
N ARG A 5 6.97 4.68 -19.89
CA ARG A 5 5.65 5.30 -20.07
C ARG A 5 4.89 4.74 -21.27
N MET A 6 5.60 4.10 -22.21
CA MET A 6 5.04 3.47 -23.41
C MET A 6 4.91 1.94 -23.31
N MET A 7 5.36 1.34 -22.20
CA MET A 7 5.32 -0.10 -22.02
C MET A 7 3.96 -0.56 -21.47
N GLY A 8 3.40 -1.60 -22.09
CA GLY A 8 2.25 -2.31 -21.53
C GLY A 8 2.65 -3.19 -20.36
N LEU A 9 1.68 -3.60 -19.54
CA LEU A 9 1.88 -4.39 -18.32
C LEU A 9 2.78 -5.62 -18.52
N LYS A 10 2.61 -6.36 -19.62
CA LYS A 10 3.45 -7.52 -19.96
C LYS A 10 4.94 -7.16 -20.07
N ALA A 11 5.25 -6.03 -20.71
CA ALA A 11 6.63 -5.58 -20.88
C ALA A 11 7.21 -5.04 -19.56
N LEU A 12 6.39 -4.36 -18.76
CA LEU A 12 6.79 -3.87 -17.45
C LEU A 12 7.10 -5.00 -16.47
N VAL A 13 6.28 -6.04 -16.44
CA VAL A 13 6.47 -7.22 -15.58
C VAL A 13 7.68 -8.04 -16.02
N LEU A 14 7.93 -8.15 -17.33
CA LEU A 14 9.12 -8.81 -17.84
C LEU A 14 10.41 -8.06 -17.49
N ASP A 15 10.41 -6.72 -17.57
CA ASP A 15 11.58 -5.90 -17.25
C ASP A 15 11.82 -5.80 -15.73
N GLY A 16 10.75 -5.67 -14.93
CA GLY A 16 10.84 -5.42 -13.49
C GLY A 16 10.85 -6.68 -12.61
N LEU A 17 10.07 -7.71 -12.94
CA LEU A 17 9.88 -8.91 -12.11
C LEU A 17 10.49 -10.19 -12.72
N PRO A 18 11.33 -10.08 -13.76
CA PRO A 18 11.67 -11.16 -14.70
C PRO A 18 10.62 -12.24 -14.99
N LYS A 19 9.32 -11.91 -14.95
CA LYS A 19 8.22 -12.89 -15.12
C LYS A 19 7.63 -12.80 -16.53
N VAL A 20 7.35 -13.96 -17.13
CA VAL A 20 6.66 -14.05 -18.43
C VAL A 20 5.16 -14.28 -18.20
N ILE A 21 4.34 -13.33 -18.64
CA ILE A 21 2.88 -13.45 -18.60
C ILE A 21 2.39 -13.97 -19.96
N HIS A 22 1.69 -15.11 -19.94
CA HIS A 22 0.97 -15.60 -21.10
C HIS A 22 -0.34 -14.82 -21.26
N LYS A 23 -0.50 -14.13 -22.39
CA LYS A 23 -1.67 -13.30 -22.71
C LYS A 23 -2.18 -13.63 -24.11
N PRO A 24 -3.03 -14.67 -24.26
CA PRO A 24 -3.55 -15.08 -25.55
C PRO A 24 -4.45 -13.97 -26.11
N ARG A 25 -4.32 -13.73 -27.43
CA ARG A 25 -5.03 -12.65 -28.10
C ARG A 25 -6.52 -12.96 -28.18
N GLU A 26 -6.89 -14.23 -28.29
CA GLU A 26 -8.27 -14.68 -28.35
C GLU A 26 -9.04 -14.28 -27.08
N ILE A 27 -8.41 -14.44 -25.90
CA ILE A 27 -9.01 -14.04 -24.62
C ILE A 27 -8.99 -12.52 -24.44
N THR A 28 -7.88 -11.87 -24.81
CA THR A 28 -7.76 -10.40 -24.71
C THR A 28 -8.88 -9.69 -25.48
N MET A 29 -9.22 -10.19 -26.67
CA MET A 29 -10.21 -9.63 -27.58
C MET A 29 -11.60 -10.30 -27.49
N SER A 30 -11.83 -11.14 -26.48
CA SER A 30 -13.08 -11.86 -26.28
C SER A 30 -14.23 -10.94 -25.81
N GLU A 31 -15.45 -11.47 -25.72
CA GLU A 31 -16.63 -10.73 -25.28
C GLU A 31 -16.63 -10.51 -23.76
N TRP A 32 -15.97 -9.45 -23.30
CA TRP A 32 -15.90 -9.11 -21.86
C TRP A 32 -17.21 -8.55 -21.26
N ASN A 33 -18.19 -8.22 -22.11
CA ASN A 33 -19.51 -7.75 -21.69
C ASN A 33 -20.55 -8.89 -21.66
N ALA A 34 -20.11 -10.14 -21.87
CA ALA A 34 -20.99 -11.29 -21.76
C ALA A 34 -21.61 -11.36 -20.36
N LYS A 35 -22.85 -11.86 -20.28
CA LYS A 35 -23.58 -12.01 -19.01
C LYS A 35 -22.82 -12.90 -18.02
N GLU A 36 -22.07 -13.87 -18.54
CA GLU A 36 -21.21 -14.78 -17.79
C GLU A 36 -19.86 -14.86 -18.52
N LEU A 37 -18.76 -14.72 -17.78
CA LEU A 37 -17.41 -14.82 -18.32
C LEU A 37 -16.94 -16.27 -18.28
N THR A 38 -16.12 -16.66 -19.25
CA THR A 38 -15.47 -17.97 -19.24
C THR A 38 -14.38 -18.03 -18.16
N ILE A 39 -13.99 -19.24 -17.77
CA ILE A 39 -12.93 -19.44 -16.77
C ILE A 39 -11.62 -18.80 -17.25
N GLU A 40 -11.31 -18.91 -18.54
CA GLU A 40 -10.12 -18.33 -19.15
C GLU A 40 -10.12 -16.80 -19.11
N GLN A 41 -11.30 -16.17 -19.29
CA GLN A 41 -11.46 -14.72 -19.11
C GLN A 41 -11.26 -14.30 -17.64
N ILE A 42 -11.83 -15.05 -16.70
CA ILE A 42 -11.66 -14.78 -15.26
C ILE A 42 -10.19 -14.93 -14.87
N GLU A 43 -9.55 -16.03 -15.26
CA GLU A 43 -8.12 -16.29 -15.03
C GLU A 43 -7.25 -15.16 -15.61
N TYR A 44 -7.53 -14.73 -16.85
CA TYR A 44 -6.81 -13.64 -17.51
C TYR A 44 -6.94 -12.31 -16.74
N ALA A 45 -8.16 -11.94 -16.31
CA ALA A 45 -8.40 -10.69 -15.57
C ALA A 45 -7.74 -10.72 -14.19
N CYS A 46 -7.82 -11.85 -13.49
CA CYS A 46 -7.18 -12.03 -12.19
C CYS A 46 -5.65 -11.99 -12.29
N LEU A 47 -5.07 -12.60 -13.32
CA LEU A 47 -3.64 -12.56 -13.58
C LEU A 47 -3.15 -11.11 -13.76
N ASP A 48 -3.90 -10.28 -14.50
CA ASP A 48 -3.57 -8.87 -14.70
C ASP A 48 -3.61 -8.05 -13.41
N ALA A 49 -4.60 -8.29 -12.55
CA ALA A 49 -4.69 -7.63 -11.25
C ALA A 49 -3.54 -8.04 -10.32
N PHE A 50 -3.22 -9.34 -10.27
CA PHE A 50 -2.17 -9.89 -9.41
C PHE A 50 -0.79 -9.36 -9.78
N VAL A 51 -0.39 -9.48 -11.05
CA VAL A 51 0.94 -9.03 -11.50
C VAL A 51 1.08 -7.51 -11.43
N SER A 52 -0.02 -6.76 -11.55
CA SER A 52 0.00 -5.30 -11.33
C SER A 52 0.26 -4.95 -9.87
N LEU A 53 -0.34 -5.68 -8.92
CA LEU A 53 -0.09 -5.51 -7.50
C LEU A 53 1.36 -5.87 -7.15
N GLU A 54 1.85 -7.02 -7.60
CA GLU A 54 3.24 -7.42 -7.39
C GLU A 54 4.22 -6.38 -7.95
N LEU A 55 3.98 -5.91 -9.18
CA LEU A 55 4.83 -4.91 -9.82
C LEU A 55 4.77 -3.59 -9.03
N GLY A 56 3.60 -3.19 -8.55
CA GLY A 56 3.43 -2.01 -7.69
C GLY A 56 4.22 -2.12 -6.39
N ILE A 57 4.13 -3.26 -5.70
CA ILE A 57 4.87 -3.55 -4.46
C ILE A 57 6.38 -3.55 -4.73
N PHE A 58 6.81 -4.17 -5.84
CA PHE A 58 8.21 -4.21 -6.23
C PHE A 58 8.76 -2.80 -6.49
N LEU A 59 8.02 -1.98 -7.23
CA LEU A 59 8.40 -0.60 -7.55
C LEU A 59 8.34 0.33 -6.33
N SER A 60 7.58 -0.02 -5.28
CA SER A 60 7.55 0.74 -4.02
C SER A 60 8.71 0.43 -3.08
N LYS A 61 9.53 -0.59 -3.36
CA LYS A 61 10.72 -0.90 -2.54
C LYS A 61 11.82 0.16 -2.70
N HIS A 62 12.69 0.26 -1.71
CA HIS A 62 13.84 1.15 -1.81
C HIS A 62 14.76 0.75 -2.97
N ARG A 63 15.32 1.74 -3.68
CA ARG A 63 16.17 1.55 -4.87
C ARG A 63 17.30 0.53 -4.64
N ARG A 64 17.86 0.48 -3.42
CA ARG A 64 18.90 -0.49 -3.04
C ARG A 64 18.39 -1.93 -3.01
N GLU A 65 17.19 -2.17 -2.50
CA GLU A 65 16.55 -3.49 -2.46
C GLU A 65 16.14 -3.96 -3.87
N ILE A 66 15.67 -3.04 -4.71
CA ILE A 66 15.37 -3.30 -6.12
C ILE A 66 16.65 -3.71 -6.87
N ILE A 67 17.73 -2.95 -6.70
CA ILE A 67 19.02 -3.26 -7.33
C ILE A 67 19.55 -4.61 -6.82
N GLN A 68 19.50 -4.88 -5.52
CA GLN A 68 19.94 -6.16 -4.95
C GLN A 68 19.10 -7.34 -5.46
N TYR A 69 17.77 -7.19 -5.54
CA TYR A 69 16.89 -8.19 -6.14
C TYR A 69 17.25 -8.44 -7.61
N LEU A 70 17.40 -7.38 -8.42
CA LEU A 70 17.74 -7.50 -9.85
C LEU A 70 19.16 -8.05 -10.06
N GLU A 71 20.13 -7.71 -9.22
CA GLU A 71 21.51 -8.23 -9.26
C GLU A 71 21.58 -9.71 -8.88
N ASN A 72 20.77 -10.14 -7.91
CA ASN A 72 20.69 -11.55 -7.50
C ASN A 72 19.87 -12.39 -8.49
N THR A 73 18.98 -11.76 -9.25
CA THR A 73 18.15 -12.42 -10.29
C THR A 73 18.79 -12.32 -11.69
N SER A 74 19.90 -11.59 -11.84
CA SER A 74 20.61 -11.43 -13.11
C SER A 74 21.50 -12.66 -13.41
N PRO A 75 21.49 -13.22 -14.64
CA PRO A 75 22.23 -14.44 -15.00
C PRO A 75 23.76 -14.33 -14.79
N LYS A 76 24.30 -13.11 -14.71
CA LYS A 76 25.75 -12.86 -14.67
C LYS A 76 26.42 -13.15 -13.32
N LYS A 77 25.67 -13.26 -12.21
CA LYS A 77 26.26 -13.50 -10.88
C LYS A 77 26.39 -14.99 -10.52
N ILE A 78 25.68 -15.87 -11.23
CA ILE A 78 25.68 -17.32 -10.96
C ILE A 78 27.03 -17.98 -11.32
N VAL A 79 27.84 -17.36 -12.20
CA VAL A 79 29.14 -17.90 -12.63
C VAL A 79 30.25 -17.70 -11.59
N ASN A 80 30.13 -16.72 -10.68
CA ASN A 80 31.23 -16.36 -9.77
C ASN A 80 31.11 -16.97 -8.36
N LEU A 81 30.05 -17.71 -8.05
CA LEU A 81 29.87 -18.37 -6.74
C LEU A 81 30.26 -19.86 -6.76
N THR A 82 30.73 -20.39 -7.88
CA THR A 82 31.09 -21.82 -8.01
C THR A 82 32.58 -22.13 -7.78
N LEU A 83 33.39 -21.16 -7.35
CA LEU A 83 34.85 -21.36 -7.19
C LEU A 83 35.38 -21.28 -5.76
N GLU A 84 34.55 -21.05 -4.74
CA GLU A 84 35.02 -20.98 -3.36
C GLU A 84 34.03 -21.62 -2.38
N SER A 85 33.90 -22.94 -2.40
CA SER A 85 33.47 -23.72 -1.22
C SER A 85 33.58 -25.23 -1.48
N ASP A 86 34.79 -25.72 -1.75
CA ASP A 86 35.13 -27.09 -1.35
C ASP A 86 35.70 -26.96 0.06
N GLN A 87 34.89 -27.22 1.09
CA GLN A 87 35.25 -27.92 2.32
C GLN A 87 34.15 -27.84 3.40
N THR A 88 33.66 -29.04 3.78
CA THR A 88 33.22 -29.48 5.13
C THR A 88 31.97 -28.82 5.73
N THR A 89 30.99 -29.49 6.35
CA THR A 89 30.74 -30.87 6.80
C THR A 89 29.26 -30.95 7.19
N ASN A 90 28.72 -32.17 7.19
CA ASN A 90 27.44 -32.62 7.78
C ASN A 90 26.93 -31.81 8.98
N ASP A 91 25.62 -31.56 9.03
CA ASP A 91 24.74 -32.29 9.96
C ASP A 91 23.27 -32.15 9.54
N SER A 92 22.64 -33.31 9.47
CA SER A 92 21.26 -33.61 9.14
C SER A 92 20.39 -33.62 10.41
N GLU A 93 19.20 -33.02 10.37
CA GLU A 93 17.93 -33.65 10.79
C GLU A 93 16.75 -32.67 10.71
N GLN A 94 15.56 -33.22 10.43
CA GLN A 94 14.23 -32.61 10.30
C GLN A 94 13.77 -32.12 8.91
N LEU A 95 13.47 -33.09 8.04
CA LEU A 95 12.65 -32.91 6.82
C LEU A 95 11.81 -34.18 6.58
N ASP A 96 10.90 -34.54 7.50
CA ASP A 96 10.04 -35.74 7.35
C ASP A 96 8.54 -35.44 7.15
N ASP A 97 8.09 -34.18 7.19
CA ASP A 97 6.66 -33.86 7.02
C ASP A 97 6.26 -33.51 5.58
N GLU A 98 7.21 -33.35 4.65
CA GLU A 98 6.93 -32.88 3.28
C GLU A 98 6.73 -34.02 2.25
N LEU A 99 7.03 -35.26 2.61
CA LEU A 99 6.95 -36.40 1.68
C LEU A 99 5.53 -36.97 1.49
N ASN A 100 4.58 -36.66 2.38
CA ASN A 100 3.27 -37.30 2.37
C ASN A 100 2.21 -36.64 1.45
N LEU A 101 2.50 -35.49 0.82
CA LEU A 101 1.53 -34.86 -0.10
C LEU A 101 1.74 -35.26 -1.57
N ARG A 102 2.85 -35.93 -1.90
CA ARG A 102 3.21 -36.30 -3.29
C ARG A 102 2.57 -37.60 -3.80
N GLN A 103 1.85 -38.36 -2.98
CA GLN A 103 1.28 -39.65 -3.41
C GLN A 103 -0.20 -39.62 -3.83
N SER A 104 -0.87 -38.46 -3.87
CA SER A 104 -2.34 -38.42 -4.03
C SER A 104 -2.89 -38.11 -5.44
N PHE A 105 -2.11 -37.75 -6.45
CA PHE A 105 -2.71 -37.44 -7.76
C PHE A 105 -1.91 -38.02 -8.92
N GLY A 106 -2.59 -38.90 -9.64
CA GLY A 106 -2.05 -39.80 -10.65
C GLY A 106 -1.75 -39.17 -11.99
N GLU A 107 -1.10 -40.01 -12.79
CA GLU A 107 -0.58 -39.82 -14.14
C GLU A 107 -1.58 -39.17 -15.10
N TYR A 108 -1.11 -38.15 -15.84
CA TYR A 108 -1.67 -37.78 -17.13
C TYR A 108 -0.52 -37.41 -18.08
N GLU A 109 -0.54 -38.07 -19.24
CA GLU A 109 0.52 -38.14 -20.25
C GLU A 109 0.80 -36.81 -20.99
N GLU A 110 2.04 -36.72 -21.48
CA GLU A 110 2.54 -35.73 -22.44
C GLU A 110 1.86 -35.87 -23.82
N GLU A 111 1.51 -34.74 -24.45
CA GLU A 111 1.55 -34.65 -25.92
C GLU A 111 2.31 -33.40 -26.37
N GLU A 112 3.32 -33.66 -27.19
CA GLU A 112 4.32 -32.77 -27.76
C GLU A 112 3.77 -32.05 -29.01
N SER A 113 4.04 -30.76 -29.18
CA SER A 113 3.99 -30.12 -30.51
C SER A 113 4.77 -28.80 -30.58
N SER A 114 6.03 -28.95 -30.99
CA SER A 114 6.73 -28.13 -32.00
C SER A 114 6.90 -26.62 -31.77
N ALA A 115 8.11 -26.22 -31.37
CA ALA A 115 8.72 -24.96 -31.82
C ALA A 115 10.26 -25.10 -31.92
N ARG A 116 10.69 -25.51 -33.11
CA ARG A 116 11.98 -25.32 -33.80
C ARG A 116 13.19 -24.84 -32.97
N SER A 117 14.16 -25.75 -32.92
CA SER A 117 15.58 -25.54 -32.68
C SER A 117 16.19 -24.44 -33.56
N CYS A 118 16.98 -23.57 -32.95
CA CYS A 118 18.12 -22.92 -33.58
C CYS A 118 19.35 -23.20 -32.70
N GLU A 119 20.05 -24.28 -33.04
CA GLU A 119 21.38 -24.58 -32.55
C GLU A 119 22.41 -23.61 -33.14
N VAL A 120 23.24 -23.04 -32.27
CA VAL A 120 24.59 -22.61 -32.65
C VAL A 120 25.54 -23.43 -31.78
N ASN A 121 26.16 -24.42 -32.39
CA ASN A 121 27.15 -25.30 -31.77
C ASN A 121 28.53 -24.64 -31.74
N PHE A 122 29.20 -24.69 -30.60
CA PHE A 122 30.66 -24.81 -30.54
C PHE A 122 31.06 -25.75 -29.38
N GLY A 123 31.55 -26.95 -29.77
CA GLY A 123 32.78 -27.52 -29.21
C GLY A 123 32.74 -28.24 -27.85
N ARG A 124 32.63 -29.58 -27.93
CA ARG A 124 33.31 -30.62 -27.11
C ARG A 124 33.29 -30.52 -25.57
N GLY A 125 32.57 -31.47 -24.96
CA GLY A 125 32.89 -31.99 -23.63
C GLY A 125 31.72 -32.70 -22.96
N ASN A 126 31.66 -34.02 -23.05
CA ASN A 126 30.79 -34.86 -22.21
C ASN A 126 31.05 -34.57 -20.73
N LYS A 127 30.05 -34.09 -19.99
CA LYS A 127 29.71 -34.53 -18.63
C LYS A 127 28.22 -34.29 -18.38
N SER A 128 27.48 -35.37 -18.25
CA SER A 128 26.20 -35.42 -17.56
C SER A 128 26.39 -34.88 -16.13
N ILE A 129 25.75 -33.77 -15.78
CA ILE A 129 25.57 -33.39 -14.38
C ILE A 129 24.14 -32.89 -14.20
N GLN A 130 23.32 -33.77 -13.64
CA GLN A 130 22.08 -33.44 -12.96
C GLN A 130 22.42 -32.43 -11.86
N THR A 131 21.94 -31.20 -11.95
CA THR A 131 21.95 -30.26 -10.82
C THR A 131 20.54 -29.76 -10.59
N ASN A 132 19.87 -30.47 -9.68
CA ASN A 132 18.91 -29.87 -8.76
C ASN A 132 19.61 -28.71 -8.05
N ILE A 133 19.08 -27.50 -8.17
CA ILE A 133 18.88 -26.55 -7.06
C ILE A 133 17.77 -25.60 -7.50
N ASP A 134 16.85 -25.47 -6.56
CA ASP A 134 15.45 -25.11 -6.70
C ASP A 134 15.26 -23.62 -6.37
N ILE A 135 15.06 -22.78 -7.39
CA ILE A 135 14.59 -21.38 -7.22
C ILE A 135 13.46 -21.05 -8.22
N ARG A 136 13.02 -22.05 -9.01
CA ARG A 136 11.89 -21.89 -9.95
C ARG A 136 10.55 -22.36 -9.38
N HIS A 137 10.52 -23.06 -8.24
CA HIS A 137 9.25 -23.52 -7.66
C HIS A 137 8.46 -22.48 -6.87
N PHE A 138 9.08 -21.41 -6.38
CA PHE A 138 8.38 -20.52 -5.44
C PHE A 138 7.28 -19.67 -6.08
N THR A 139 7.35 -19.39 -7.39
CA THR A 139 6.37 -18.53 -8.10
C THR A 139 5.33 -19.30 -8.92
N PHE A 140 5.62 -20.54 -9.29
CA PHE A 140 4.68 -21.38 -10.05
C PHE A 140 3.61 -21.97 -9.12
N LEU A 141 3.97 -22.31 -7.87
CA LEU A 141 3.04 -22.86 -6.89
C LEU A 141 1.94 -21.87 -6.51
N GLU A 142 2.28 -20.60 -6.27
CA GLU A 142 1.31 -19.56 -5.92
C GLU A 142 0.33 -19.28 -7.07
N LEU A 143 0.82 -19.30 -8.30
CA LEU A 143 0.02 -19.12 -9.51
C LEU A 143 -0.92 -20.32 -9.73
N LEU A 144 -0.45 -21.54 -9.44
CA LEU A 144 -1.26 -22.76 -9.40
C LEU A 144 -2.30 -22.75 -8.27
N ILE A 145 -1.95 -22.25 -7.09
CA ILE A 145 -2.86 -22.12 -5.95
C ILE A 145 -3.98 -21.14 -6.27
N VAL A 146 -3.65 -19.97 -6.83
CA VAL A 146 -4.66 -18.99 -7.27
C VAL A 146 -5.53 -19.58 -8.37
N LYS A 147 -4.94 -20.28 -9.34
CA LYS A 147 -5.68 -20.95 -10.41
C LYS A 147 -6.66 -22.00 -9.87
N GLU A 148 -6.22 -22.79 -8.90
CA GLU A 148 -7.05 -23.84 -8.28
C GLU A 148 -8.14 -23.25 -7.39
N GLN A 149 -7.86 -22.15 -6.69
CA GLN A 149 -8.88 -21.39 -5.95
C GLN A 149 -9.92 -20.77 -6.88
N LEU A 150 -9.50 -20.20 -8.02
CA LEU A 150 -10.42 -19.65 -9.03
C LEU A 150 -11.30 -20.74 -9.65
N ARG A 151 -10.76 -21.95 -9.89
CA ARG A 151 -11.54 -23.10 -10.34
C ARG A 151 -12.58 -23.55 -9.32
N LYS A 152 -12.23 -23.57 -8.03
CA LYS A 152 -13.17 -23.88 -6.93
C LYS A 152 -14.27 -22.82 -6.83
N ILE A 153 -13.94 -21.55 -7.04
CA ILE A 153 -14.92 -20.44 -7.11
C ILE A 153 -15.86 -20.62 -8.32
N ALA A 154 -15.32 -20.94 -9.50
CA ALA A 154 -16.11 -21.16 -10.71
C ALA A 154 -17.06 -22.37 -10.62
N LYS A 155 -16.69 -23.40 -9.84
CA LYS A 155 -17.52 -24.58 -9.55
C LYS A 155 -18.52 -24.37 -8.41
N GLY A 156 -18.50 -23.21 -7.75
CA GLY A 156 -19.39 -22.88 -6.63
C GLY A 156 -19.02 -23.52 -5.30
N GLU A 157 -17.82 -24.12 -5.18
CA GLU A 157 -17.35 -24.87 -4.00
C GLU A 157 -16.58 -24.00 -2.99
N TYR A 158 -16.59 -22.68 -3.18
CA TYR A 158 -15.91 -21.74 -2.31
C TYR A 158 -16.88 -21.08 -1.33
N THR A 159 -16.77 -21.44 -0.05
CA THR A 159 -17.32 -20.61 1.02
C THR A 159 -16.43 -19.39 1.17
N THR A 160 -16.95 -18.22 0.78
CA THR A 160 -16.27 -16.95 1.05
C THR A 160 -15.93 -16.89 2.53
N PRO A 161 -14.66 -16.65 2.92
CA PRO A 161 -14.41 -16.16 4.28
C PRO A 161 -15.34 -14.97 4.46
N ILE A 162 -15.91 -14.82 5.67
CA ILE A 162 -16.73 -13.68 6.03
C ILE A 162 -15.83 -12.45 5.98
N ILE A 163 -15.57 -11.96 4.77
CA ILE A 163 -15.01 -10.68 4.48
C ILE A 163 -16.20 -9.79 4.73
N GLU A 164 -16.23 -9.15 5.90
CA GLU A 164 -17.01 -7.92 6.07
C GLU A 164 -16.89 -7.15 4.77
N ARG A 165 -18.00 -7.04 4.03
CA ARG A 165 -18.05 -6.37 2.72
C ARG A 165 -17.20 -5.11 2.82
N ARG A 166 -16.00 -5.12 2.25
CA ARG A 166 -15.09 -3.98 2.32
C ARG A 166 -15.87 -2.80 1.75
N LYS A 167 -16.22 -1.83 2.59
CA LYS A 167 -16.87 -0.57 2.22
C LYS A 167 -15.92 0.35 1.42
N LEU A 168 -15.09 -0.21 0.54
CA LEU A 168 -14.14 0.52 -0.30
C LEU A 168 -14.87 1.50 -1.25
N GLY A 169 -16.13 1.24 -1.61
CA GLY A 169 -16.97 2.18 -2.36
C GLY A 169 -17.41 3.42 -1.58
N THR A 170 -17.26 3.44 -0.24
CA THR A 170 -17.75 4.51 0.64
C THR A 170 -16.64 5.46 1.11
N ILE A 171 -15.37 5.19 0.82
CA ILE A 171 -14.27 6.03 1.31
C ILE A 171 -14.33 7.42 0.64
N VAL A 172 -14.68 8.41 1.44
CA VAL A 172 -14.75 9.85 1.15
C VAL A 172 -13.41 10.52 1.40
N PHE A 173 -12.68 10.19 2.47
CA PHE A 173 -11.39 10.83 2.78
C PHE A 173 -10.47 9.99 3.67
N ALA A 174 -9.17 10.33 3.64
CA ALA A 174 -8.14 9.81 4.53
C ALA A 174 -7.78 10.86 5.57
N ALA A 175 -7.62 10.45 6.82
CA ALA A 175 -7.27 11.34 7.92
C ALA A 175 -6.46 10.63 9.00
N ILE A 176 -5.77 11.40 9.83
CA ILE A 176 -5.15 10.94 11.07
C ILE A 176 -6.09 11.32 12.22
N ASN A 177 -6.65 10.33 12.90
CA ASN A 177 -7.40 10.58 14.13
C ASN A 177 -6.46 10.99 15.24
N LEU A 178 -6.81 12.07 15.91
CA LEU A 178 -6.04 12.60 17.01
C LEU A 178 -6.75 12.28 18.34
N PRO A 179 -6.01 11.87 19.38
CA PRO A 179 -6.58 11.58 20.69
C PRO A 179 -7.10 12.85 21.35
N VAL A 180 -8.42 12.95 21.51
CA VAL A 180 -9.08 14.11 22.14
C VAL A 180 -8.52 14.44 23.53
N PRO A 181 -8.24 13.48 24.43
CA PRO A 181 -7.69 13.80 25.75
C PRO A 181 -6.36 14.57 25.67
N GLU A 182 -5.44 14.15 24.79
CA GLU A 182 -4.15 14.82 24.61
C GLU A 182 -4.32 16.23 24.01
N ILE A 183 -5.29 16.40 23.11
CA ILE A 183 -5.65 17.71 22.56
C ILE A 183 -6.18 18.64 23.65
N CYS A 184 -7.13 18.18 24.48
CA CYS A 184 -7.67 18.98 25.57
C CYS A 184 -6.56 19.37 26.55
N SER A 185 -5.74 18.41 27.01
CA SER A 185 -4.61 18.72 27.90
C SER A 185 -3.62 19.72 27.29
N SER A 186 -3.36 19.64 25.98
CA SER A 186 -2.49 20.60 25.28
C SER A 186 -3.10 22.00 25.23
N LEU A 187 -4.42 22.10 25.04
CA LEU A 187 -5.16 23.36 25.02
C LEU A 187 -5.25 24.00 26.41
N ASP A 188 -5.46 23.21 27.46
CA ASP A 188 -5.49 23.71 28.83
C ASP A 188 -4.14 24.29 29.25
N ASN A 189 -3.05 23.60 28.89
CA ASN A 189 -1.69 24.10 29.10
C ASN A 189 -1.42 25.41 28.34
N LEU A 190 -2.02 25.58 27.16
CA LEU A 190 -1.92 26.81 26.38
C LEU A 190 -2.76 27.94 26.99
N ALA A 191 -3.97 27.62 27.47
CA ALA A 191 -4.88 28.56 28.13
C ALA A 191 -4.24 29.18 29.38
N GLN A 192 -3.59 28.37 30.22
CA GLN A 192 -2.87 28.84 31.41
C GLN A 192 -1.79 29.88 31.10
N LYS A 193 -1.22 29.85 29.88
CA LYS A 193 -0.16 30.76 29.44
C LYS A 193 -0.67 31.94 28.61
N ASN A 194 -1.91 31.88 28.14
CA ASN A 194 -2.46 32.87 27.21
C ASN A 194 -3.92 33.21 27.55
N PRO A 195 -4.16 34.38 28.18
CA PRO A 195 -5.51 34.80 28.59
C PRO A 195 -6.53 34.86 27.44
N LYS A 196 -6.09 35.11 26.20
CA LYS A 196 -7.01 35.11 25.04
C LYS A 196 -7.51 33.70 24.71
N VAL A 197 -6.65 32.69 24.89
CA VAL A 197 -7.01 31.28 24.68
C VAL A 197 -7.92 30.83 25.80
N GLU A 198 -7.59 31.16 27.05
CA GLU A 198 -8.45 30.88 28.21
C GLU A 198 -9.86 31.45 28.03
N ALA A 199 -9.96 32.75 27.70
CA ALA A 199 -11.25 33.40 27.46
C ALA A 199 -12.03 32.77 26.29
N PHE A 200 -11.33 32.33 25.24
CA PHE A 200 -11.97 31.67 24.10
C PHE A 200 -12.51 30.28 24.44
N LEU A 201 -11.82 29.52 25.29
CA LEU A 201 -12.18 28.13 25.60
C LEU A 201 -13.21 27.99 26.72
N GLN A 202 -13.33 29.00 27.59
CA GLN A 202 -14.12 28.97 28.83
C GLN A 202 -15.58 28.51 28.64
N ASP A 203 -16.22 28.89 27.53
CA ASP A 203 -17.63 28.62 27.22
C ASP A 203 -17.85 27.41 26.29
N LYS A 204 -16.78 26.74 25.85
CA LYS A 204 -16.86 25.72 24.78
C LYS A 204 -16.96 24.30 25.29
N HIS A 205 -16.53 24.06 26.53
CA HIS A 205 -16.55 22.74 27.17
C HIS A 205 -16.03 21.62 26.23
N LEU A 206 -14.84 21.82 25.66
CA LEU A 206 -14.30 20.95 24.60
C LEU A 206 -14.20 19.49 25.03
N GLU A 207 -13.89 19.20 26.30
CA GLU A 207 -13.82 17.82 26.82
C GLU A 207 -15.13 17.04 26.64
N HIS A 208 -16.27 17.72 26.70
CA HIS A 208 -17.59 17.10 26.56
C HIS A 208 -18.11 17.16 25.11
N ASN A 209 -17.76 18.22 24.38
CA ASN A 209 -18.31 18.49 23.05
C ASN A 209 -17.47 17.92 21.91
N LEU A 210 -16.15 17.84 22.08
CA LEU A 210 -15.23 17.34 21.06
C LEU A 210 -15.16 15.81 21.09
N LYS A 211 -16.11 15.14 20.43
CA LYS A 211 -16.13 13.67 20.39
C LYS A 211 -15.01 13.07 19.55
N LYS A 212 -14.58 13.79 18.51
CA LYS A 212 -13.57 13.33 17.57
C LYS A 212 -12.88 14.52 16.92
N THR A 213 -11.57 14.44 16.79
CA THR A 213 -10.76 15.36 15.99
C THR A 213 -9.83 14.58 15.08
N HIS A 214 -9.58 15.13 13.90
CA HIS A 214 -8.76 14.47 12.90
C HIS A 214 -8.06 15.50 12.02
N LEU A 215 -6.83 15.17 11.60
CA LEU A 215 -6.09 15.88 10.59
C LEU A 215 -6.39 15.24 9.23
N THR A 216 -7.12 15.96 8.37
CA THR A 216 -7.42 15.44 7.03
C THR A 216 -6.16 15.42 6.17
N LEU A 217 -5.87 14.26 5.58
CA LEU A 217 -4.74 14.06 4.66
C LEU A 217 -5.17 14.30 3.22
N ALA A 218 -6.28 13.70 2.80
CA ALA A 218 -6.84 13.94 1.47
C ALA A 218 -8.33 13.63 1.43
N HIS A 219 -9.09 14.48 0.77
CA HIS A 219 -10.50 14.27 0.45
C HIS A 219 -10.72 13.87 -1.02
N LYS A 220 -11.59 12.88 -1.29
CA LYS A 220 -11.90 12.35 -2.62
C LYS A 220 -12.39 13.42 -3.60
N ARG A 221 -13.24 14.34 -3.12
CA ARG A 221 -13.77 15.45 -3.95
C ARG A 221 -12.70 16.42 -4.42
N SER A 222 -11.67 16.65 -3.60
CA SER A 222 -10.65 17.67 -3.87
C SER A 222 -9.39 17.09 -4.52
N HIS A 223 -9.03 15.84 -4.19
CA HIS A 223 -7.76 15.23 -4.60
C HIS A 223 -7.92 13.94 -5.42
N GLY A 224 -9.15 13.44 -5.59
CA GLY A 224 -9.45 12.20 -6.32
C GLY A 224 -9.24 10.93 -5.50
N VAL A 225 -9.76 9.82 -6.04
CA VAL A 225 -9.74 8.50 -5.37
C VAL A 225 -8.33 7.97 -5.18
N THR A 226 -7.46 8.14 -6.18
CA THR A 226 -6.07 7.65 -6.13
C THR A 226 -5.28 8.32 -5.00
N ALA A 227 -5.47 9.62 -4.76
CA ALA A 227 -4.80 10.32 -3.68
C ALA A 227 -5.27 9.87 -2.30
N VAL A 228 -6.55 9.53 -2.14
CA VAL A 228 -7.05 8.97 -0.88
C VAL A 228 -6.50 7.55 -0.67
N ALA A 229 -6.52 6.73 -1.72
CA ALA A 229 -6.05 5.35 -1.68
C ALA A 229 -4.55 5.22 -1.39
N SER A 230 -3.72 6.21 -1.79
CA SER A 230 -2.27 6.17 -1.51
C SER A 230 -1.92 6.14 -0.03
N TYR A 231 -2.81 6.64 0.85
CA TYR A 231 -2.61 6.54 2.30
C TYR A 231 -2.95 5.16 2.87
N GLY A 232 -3.41 4.22 2.04
CA GLY A 232 -3.70 2.84 2.44
C GLY A 232 -2.46 2.11 2.94
N LEU A 233 -1.27 2.52 2.49
CA LEU A 233 0.02 2.02 2.97
C LEU A 233 0.23 2.27 4.47
N PHE A 234 -0.41 3.31 5.03
CA PHE A 234 -0.27 3.72 6.43
C PHE A 234 -1.52 3.38 7.27
N LEU A 235 -2.51 2.68 6.71
CA LEU A 235 -3.79 2.44 7.38
C LEU A 235 -3.59 1.71 8.72
N ASN A 236 -4.26 2.19 9.77
CA ASN A 236 -4.13 1.72 11.16
C ASN A 236 -2.75 1.93 11.81
N GLN A 237 -1.79 2.54 11.12
CA GLN A 237 -0.50 2.88 11.71
C GLN A 237 -0.60 4.15 12.55
N LYS A 238 0.24 4.21 13.60
CA LYS A 238 0.42 5.40 14.41
C LYS A 238 1.43 6.34 13.74
N VAL A 239 1.05 7.60 13.63
CA VAL A 239 1.83 8.66 12.98
C VAL A 239 2.03 9.78 13.99
N PRO A 240 3.26 10.27 14.20
CA PRO A 240 3.47 11.48 14.97
C PRO A 240 2.90 12.68 14.20
N VAL A 241 2.17 13.55 14.89
CA VAL A 241 1.58 14.77 14.33
C VAL A 241 2.06 15.93 15.19
N GLU A 242 2.75 16.87 14.56
CA GLU A 242 3.30 18.06 15.19
C GLU A 242 2.27 19.20 15.12
N LEU A 243 1.79 19.63 16.29
CA LEU A 243 0.92 20.78 16.48
C LEU A 243 1.76 22.03 16.65
N THR A 244 1.51 23.03 15.83
CA THR A 244 2.38 24.22 15.71
C THR A 244 1.67 25.50 16.11
N ALA A 245 0.36 25.62 15.87
CA ALA A 245 -0.42 26.77 16.33
C ALA A 245 -1.90 26.42 16.54
N LEU A 246 -2.56 27.19 17.40
CA LEU A 246 -4.01 27.28 17.50
C LEU A 246 -4.48 28.53 16.76
N LEU A 247 -5.42 28.37 15.83
CA LEU A 247 -6.11 29.49 15.17
C LEU A 247 -7.58 29.48 15.53
N PHE A 248 -8.13 30.65 15.87
CA PHE A 248 -9.54 30.76 16.25
C PHE A 248 -10.16 32.12 15.94
N THR A 249 -11.48 32.10 15.82
CA THR A 249 -12.41 33.24 15.73
C THR A 249 -13.54 32.99 16.73
N ASP A 250 -14.49 33.91 16.84
CA ASP A 250 -15.76 33.69 17.56
C ASP A 250 -16.59 32.53 16.98
N LYS A 251 -16.34 32.10 15.74
CA LYS A 251 -17.14 31.09 15.02
C LYS A 251 -16.51 29.72 14.87
N MET A 252 -15.19 29.61 14.95
CA MET A 252 -14.49 28.35 14.71
C MET A 252 -13.07 28.37 15.26
N ALA A 253 -12.54 27.18 15.55
CA ALA A 253 -11.15 26.97 15.93
C ALA A 253 -10.57 25.69 15.33
N ALA A 254 -9.29 25.76 14.96
CA ALA A 254 -8.53 24.64 14.45
C ALA A 254 -7.06 24.71 14.87
N LEU A 255 -6.46 23.54 15.00
CA LEU A 255 -5.03 23.36 15.26
C LEU A 255 -4.29 23.19 13.95
N GLU A 256 -3.31 24.04 13.70
CA GLU A 256 -2.33 23.85 12.63
C GLU A 256 -1.42 22.68 13.00
N ALA A 257 -1.34 21.70 12.10
CA ALA A 257 -0.73 20.41 12.42
C ALA A 257 -0.04 19.79 11.20
N GLN A 258 1.18 19.27 11.37
CA GLN A 258 1.91 18.59 10.30
C GLN A 258 2.09 17.10 10.63
N PRO A 259 1.76 16.18 9.72
CA PRO A 259 2.12 14.78 9.90
C PRO A 259 3.64 14.61 9.79
N GLY A 260 4.18 13.72 10.61
CA GLY A 260 5.57 13.31 10.58
C GLY A 260 5.82 12.15 9.62
N SER A 261 6.75 11.28 10.00
CA SER A 261 7.16 10.12 9.18
C SER A 261 6.91 8.81 9.92
N VAL A 262 6.66 7.74 9.17
CA VAL A 262 6.60 6.37 9.67
C VAL A 262 7.57 5.53 8.85
N ASP A 263 8.44 4.77 9.52
CA ASP A 263 9.45 3.91 8.87
C ASP A 263 10.32 4.64 7.83
N GLY A 264 10.60 5.93 8.07
CA GLY A 264 11.38 6.79 7.17
C GLY A 264 10.57 7.41 6.02
N GLU A 265 9.31 7.02 5.83
CA GLU A 265 8.41 7.58 4.82
C GLU A 265 7.65 8.78 5.39
N LYS A 266 7.81 9.95 4.75
CA LYS A 266 7.15 11.18 5.18
C LYS A 266 5.69 11.19 4.73
N ILE A 267 4.78 11.33 5.69
CA ILE A 267 3.35 11.49 5.41
C ILE A 267 3.09 12.98 5.19
N VAL A 268 2.52 13.31 4.03
CA VAL A 268 2.23 14.70 3.65
C VAL A 268 0.74 14.83 3.39
N SER A 269 0.08 15.79 4.04
CA SER A 269 -1.30 16.15 3.71
C SER A 269 -1.34 16.85 2.36
N LYS A 270 -2.38 16.59 1.57
CA LYS A 270 -2.63 17.29 0.29
C LYS A 270 -3.30 18.64 0.47
N ASN A 271 -3.80 18.94 1.67
CA ASN A 271 -4.36 20.25 1.97
C ASN A 271 -3.24 21.29 2.06
N GLU A 272 -3.46 22.49 1.48
CA GLU A 272 -2.50 23.61 1.55
C GLU A 272 -2.19 24.03 2.98
N TRP A 273 -3.23 23.99 3.83
CA TRP A 273 -3.12 24.24 5.26
C TRP A 273 -3.63 23.03 6.04
N PRO A 274 -2.74 22.10 6.41
CA PRO A 274 -3.10 20.93 7.18
C PRO A 274 -3.48 21.34 8.61
N HIS A 275 -4.71 21.03 9.00
CA HIS A 275 -5.27 21.40 10.30
C HIS A 275 -6.25 20.36 10.83
N ALA A 276 -6.50 20.41 12.13
CA ALA A 276 -7.53 19.66 12.81
C ALA A 276 -8.55 20.61 13.44
N THR A 277 -9.79 20.59 12.96
CA THR A 277 -10.88 21.40 13.52
C THR A 277 -11.26 20.88 14.89
N ILE A 278 -11.25 21.75 15.90
CA ILE A 278 -11.57 21.40 17.29
C ILE A 278 -12.92 21.97 17.75
N TRP A 279 -13.41 23.01 17.09
CA TRP A 279 -14.69 23.63 17.44
C TRP A 279 -15.26 24.45 16.29
N THR A 280 -16.59 24.48 16.19
CA THR A 280 -17.37 25.35 15.31
C THR A 280 -18.63 25.79 16.06
N ALA A 281 -19.04 27.03 15.88
CA ALA A 281 -20.32 27.54 16.35
C ALA A 281 -21.48 26.81 15.64
N GLU A 282 -22.67 26.90 16.23
CA GLU A 282 -23.88 26.31 15.64
C GLU A 282 -24.13 26.87 14.23
N GLY A 283 -24.42 25.98 13.28
CA GLY A 283 -24.64 26.34 11.87
C GLY A 283 -23.37 26.57 11.04
N VAL A 284 -22.17 26.59 11.65
CA VAL A 284 -20.90 26.73 10.93
C VAL A 284 -20.37 25.36 10.54
N ALA A 285 -20.09 25.14 9.26
CA ALA A 285 -19.58 23.86 8.80
C ALA A 285 -18.07 23.71 9.10
N PRO A 286 -17.56 22.54 9.54
CA PRO A 286 -16.13 22.33 9.80
C PRO A 286 -15.21 22.69 8.63
N LYS A 287 -15.69 22.55 7.39
CA LYS A 287 -14.96 22.94 6.18
C LYS A 287 -14.58 24.43 6.14
N GLU A 288 -15.30 25.29 6.84
CA GLU A 288 -15.02 26.73 6.89
C GLU A 288 -13.73 27.04 7.63
N ALA A 289 -13.25 26.14 8.49
CA ALA A 289 -11.98 26.26 9.18
C ALA A 289 -10.79 26.46 8.21
N ASN A 290 -10.89 25.96 6.97
CA ASN A 290 -9.89 26.22 5.91
C ASN A 290 -9.65 27.72 5.64
N THR A 291 -10.57 28.61 6.03
CA THR A 291 -10.45 30.05 5.85
C THR A 291 -9.67 30.75 6.98
N LEU A 292 -9.39 30.07 8.10
CA LEU A 292 -8.70 30.65 9.26
C LEU A 292 -7.37 31.32 8.94
N PRO A 293 -6.47 30.77 8.09
CA PRO A 293 -5.23 31.45 7.71
C PRO A 293 -5.48 32.79 7.02
N ARG A 294 -6.49 32.85 6.15
CA ARG A 294 -6.90 34.08 5.47
C ARG A 294 -7.53 35.06 6.44
N LEU A 295 -8.38 34.60 7.36
CA LEU A 295 -8.97 35.46 8.39
C LEU A 295 -7.90 36.04 9.31
N PHE A 296 -6.85 35.27 9.61
CA PHE A 296 -5.70 35.75 10.37
C PHE A 296 -4.93 36.84 9.60
N SER A 297 -4.66 36.65 8.31
CA SER A 297 -4.00 37.68 7.51
C SER A 297 -4.82 38.96 7.34
N GLU A 298 -6.16 38.85 7.41
CA GLU A 298 -7.09 39.98 7.45
C GLU A 298 -7.27 40.59 8.86
N GLY A 299 -6.60 40.08 9.89
CA GLY A 299 -6.71 40.56 11.27
C GLY A 299 -8.03 40.18 11.98
N LYS A 300 -8.79 39.23 11.42
CA LYS A 300 -10.10 38.77 11.91
C LYS A 300 -10.04 37.47 12.72
N ALA A 301 -8.88 36.79 12.73
CA ALA A 301 -8.64 35.62 13.55
C ALA A 301 -7.44 35.84 14.46
N THR A 302 -7.38 35.06 15.54
CA THR A 302 -6.23 35.00 16.44
C THR A 302 -5.42 33.75 16.13
N ARG A 303 -4.09 33.87 16.10
CA ARG A 303 -3.13 32.76 16.02
C ARG A 303 -2.28 32.77 17.29
N VAL A 304 -2.15 31.62 17.93
CA VAL A 304 -1.30 31.41 19.10
C VAL A 304 -0.41 30.21 18.83
N GLU A 305 0.90 30.39 18.91
CA GLU A 305 1.87 29.36 18.58
C GLU A 305 2.16 28.43 19.76
N PHE A 306 2.42 27.17 19.47
CA PHE A 306 3.02 26.22 20.39
C PHE A 306 4.53 26.35 20.29
N SER A 307 5.17 26.88 21.34
CA SER A 307 6.63 27.01 21.42
C SER A 307 7.15 26.34 22.70
N PRO A 308 7.79 25.17 22.61
CA PRO A 308 8.03 24.39 21.38
C PRO A 308 6.75 23.74 20.80
N PRO A 309 6.78 23.29 19.53
CA PRO A 309 5.68 22.49 18.97
C PRO A 309 5.40 21.24 19.79
N ILE A 310 4.14 20.80 19.80
CA ILE A 310 3.69 19.63 20.57
C ILE A 310 3.51 18.47 19.60
N THR A 311 4.12 17.32 19.88
CA THR A 311 3.91 16.12 19.07
C THR A 311 2.92 15.18 19.75
N ILE A 312 1.86 14.80 19.03
CA ILE A 312 0.88 13.80 19.47
C ILE A 312 0.85 12.62 18.51
N SER A 313 0.54 11.42 19.01
CA SER A 313 0.47 10.23 18.16
C SER A 313 -0.97 9.98 17.72
N GLY A 314 -1.23 10.06 16.41
CA GLY A 314 -2.54 9.79 15.84
C GLY A 314 -2.56 8.54 14.97
N THR A 315 -3.75 8.04 14.61
CA THR A 315 -3.90 6.82 13.78
C THR A 315 -4.52 7.14 12.43
N VAL A 316 -3.91 6.66 11.34
CA VAL A 316 -4.46 6.83 9.99
C VAL A 316 -5.70 5.97 9.81
N GLN A 317 -6.77 6.59 9.33
CA GLN A 317 -8.07 5.97 9.10
C GLN A 317 -8.71 6.46 7.80
N PHE A 318 -9.61 5.64 7.27
CA PHE A 318 -10.47 5.98 6.15
C PHE A 318 -11.91 6.21 6.61
N TYR A 319 -12.56 7.18 5.97
CA TYR A 319 -13.93 7.63 6.24
C TYR A 319 -14.72 7.70 4.97
#